data_AF-A0A7X3R5J2-F1
#
_entry.id   AF-A0A7X3R5J2-F1
#
_cell.length_a   1.000
_cell.length_b   1.000
_cell.length_c   1.000
_cell.angle_alpha   90.00
_cell.angle_beta   90.00
_cell.angle_gamma   90.00
#
_symmetry.space_group_name_H-M   'P 1'
#
loop_
_entity.id
_entity.type
_entity.pdbx_description
1 polymer ?
#
loop_
_entity_poly.entity_id
_entity_poly.type
_entity_poly.pdbx_seq_one_letter_code
_entity_poly.pdbx_strand_id
1 'polypeptide(L)' 'DVAHTFKAGHRMMVQVQSTWFPMVDRNPQTWVPSIYEAKEEDYQAATHRVHFSRSAPSHLKMKLLE' A
#
# COMPACT_ATOMS: atom_id res chain seq x y z
N ASP A 1 18.55 5.96 -1.02
CA ASP A 1 18.34 5.16 -2.23
C ASP A 1 19.55 4.27 -2.41
N VAL A 2 19.35 2.98 -2.63
CA VAL A 2 20.44 2.02 -2.88
C VAL A 2 20.14 1.46 -4.26
N ALA A 3 21.01 1.73 -5.23
CA ALA A 3 20.92 1.10 -6.54
C ALA A 3 20.92 -0.43 -6.34
N HIS A 4 19.75 -1.05 -6.50
CA HIS A 4 19.56 -2.47 -6.25
C HIS A 4 19.68 -3.25 -7.56
N THR A 5 20.37 -4.39 -7.52
CA THR A 5 20.46 -5.34 -8.64
C THR A 5 19.80 -6.65 -8.23
N PHE A 6 18.70 -6.99 -8.90
CA PHE A 6 18.11 -8.33 -8.78
C PHE A 6 19.00 -9.33 -9.53
N LYS A 7 19.70 -10.19 -8.79
CA LYS A 7 20.63 -11.17 -9.37
C LYS A 7 19.90 -12.32 -10.06
N ALA A 8 20.65 -13.08 -10.87
CA ALA A 8 20.13 -14.31 -11.46
C ALA A 8 19.55 -15.24 -10.38
N GLY A 9 18.34 -15.75 -10.65
CA GLY A 9 17.58 -16.58 -9.69
C GLY A 9 16.72 -15.80 -8.70
N HIS A 10 16.91 -14.48 -8.54
CA HIS A 10 16.04 -13.65 -7.70
C HIS A 10 14.73 -13.31 -8.41
N ARG A 11 13.71 -12.91 -7.64
CA ARG A 11 12.42 -12.44 -8.15
C ARG A 11 12.07 -11.11 -7.50
N MET A 12 11.44 -10.22 -8.27
CA MET A 12 10.77 -9.05 -7.71
C MET A 12 9.42 -9.50 -7.13
N MET A 13 9.15 -9.11 -5.89
CA MET A 13 7.88 -9.33 -5.22
C MET A 13 7.30 -7.98 -4.80
N VAL A 14 6.00 -7.81 -5.01
CA VAL A 14 5.26 -6.62 -4.58
C VAL A 14 4.15 -7.07 -3.65
N GLN A 15 4.07 -6.45 -2.47
CA GLN A 15 3.01 -6.65 -1.49
C GLN A 15 2.29 -5.33 -1.26
N VAL A 16 0.96 -5.39 -1.16
CA VAL A 16 0.10 -4.22 -0.91
C VAL A 16 -0.77 -4.54 0.30
N GLN A 17 -0.79 -3.62 1.26
CA GLN A 17 -1.56 -3.74 2.49
C GLN A 17 -2.11 -2.36 2.90
N SER A 18 -3.26 -2.32 3.56
CA SER A 18 -3.94 -1.08 3.98
C SER A 18 -3.66 -0.70 5.44
N THR A 19 -2.71 -1.37 6.11
CA THR A 19 -2.36 -1.09 7.51
C THR A 19 -0.92 -1.48 7.78
N TRP A 20 -0.21 -0.72 8.62
CA TRP A 20 1.13 -1.06 9.07
C TRP A 20 1.29 -0.74 10.57
N PHE A 21 0.45 -1.38 11.37
CA PHE A 21 0.41 -1.18 12.82
C PHE A 21 1.53 -1.96 13.53
N PRO A 22 2.17 -1.43 14.58
CA PRO A 22 1.93 -0.13 15.22
C PRO A 22 2.81 1.02 14.69
N MET A 23 3.58 0.80 13.60
CA MET A 23 4.47 1.83 13.07
C MET A 23 3.71 3.04 12.50
N VAL A 24 2.57 2.77 11.87
CA VAL A 24 1.60 3.77 11.40
C VAL A 24 0.27 3.52 12.10
N ASP A 25 -0.42 4.59 12.47
CA ASP A 25 -1.76 4.54 13.03
C ASP A 25 -2.75 3.87 12.06
N ARG A 26 -3.81 3.28 12.62
CA ARG A 26 -4.83 2.61 11.81
C ARG A 26 -5.69 3.67 11.13
N ASN A 27 -5.89 3.55 9.82
CA ASN A 27 -6.91 4.33 9.13
C ASN A 27 -8.31 3.78 9.51
N PRO A 28 -9.26 4.62 9.97
CA PRO A 28 -10.63 4.20 10.31
C PRO A 28 -11.42 3.55 9.15
N GLN A 29 -10.98 3.78 7.91
CA GLN A 29 -11.69 3.41 6.68
C GLN A 29 -13.07 4.07 6.55
N THR A 30 -13.28 5.13 7.32
CA THR A 30 -14.34 6.14 7.20
C THR A 30 -13.68 7.51 7.09
N TRP A 31 -14.39 8.47 6.53
CA TRP A 31 -13.93 9.85 6.53
C TRP A 31 -14.19 10.48 7.91
N VAL A 32 -13.12 11.00 8.52
CA VAL A 32 -13.17 11.78 9.76
C VAL A 32 -12.39 13.09 9.58
N PRO A 33 -12.73 14.18 10.30
CA PRO A 33 -12.00 15.44 10.20
C PRO A 33 -10.53 15.33 10.62
N SER A 34 -10.22 14.45 11.58
CA SER A 34 -8.88 14.21 12.10
C SER A 34 -8.74 12.75 12.54
N ILE A 35 -7.76 12.02 12.00
CA ILE A 35 -7.50 10.61 12.36
C ILE A 35 -7.01 10.50 13.81
N TYR A 36 -6.32 11.52 14.33
CA TYR A 36 -5.87 11.58 15.73
C TYR A 36 -7.02 11.62 16.74
N GLU A 37 -8.20 12.06 16.31
CA GLU A 37 -9.41 12.17 17.13
C GLU A 37 -10.44 11.07 16.81
N ALA A 38 -10.08 10.09 15.97
CA ALA A 38 -10.96 9.00 15.60
C ALA A 38 -11.37 8.17 16.82
N LYS A 39 -12.68 7.96 16.96
CA LYS A 39 -13.28 7.17 18.02
C LYS A 39 -13.37 5.71 17.60
N GLU A 40 -13.64 4.84 18.57
CA GLU A 40 -13.80 3.41 18.32
C GLU A 40 -14.87 3.11 17.26
N GLU A 41 -15.98 3.86 17.30
CA GLU A 41 -17.10 3.66 16.38
C GLU A 41 -16.80 4.11 14.93
N ASP A 42 -15.76 4.91 14.72
CA ASP A 42 -15.37 5.37 13.39
C ASP A 42 -14.66 4.25 12.60
N TYR A 43 -14.10 3.25 13.27
CA TYR A 43 -13.36 2.17 12.62
C TYR A 43 -14.33 1.13 12.05
N GLN A 44 -14.26 0.94 10.72
CA GLN A 44 -15.05 -0.09 10.04
C GLN A 44 -14.16 -1.03 9.23
N ALA A 45 -14.63 -2.27 9.05
CA ALA A 45 -14.01 -3.18 8.10
C ALA A 45 -14.25 -2.70 6.66
N ALA A 46 -13.20 -2.73 5.84
CA ALA A 46 -13.30 -2.38 4.44
C ALA A 46 -12.79 -3.52 3.55
N THR A 47 -13.51 -3.76 2.45
CA THR A 47 -13.04 -4.67 1.39
C THR A 47 -12.30 -3.85 0.34
N HIS A 48 -10.98 -4.02 0.28
CA HIS A 48 -10.14 -3.37 -0.71
C HIS A 48 -9.90 -4.27 -1.92
N ARG A 49 -9.77 -3.66 -3.09
CA ARG A 49 -9.43 -4.36 -4.34
C ARG A 49 -8.36 -3.60 -5.09
N VAL A 50 -7.26 -4.28 -5.39
CA VAL A 50 -6.26 -3.79 -6.33
C VAL A 50 -6.70 -4.22 -7.73
N HIS A 51 -6.78 -3.28 -8.66
CA HIS A 51 -7.15 -3.56 -10.05
C HIS A 51 -5.89 -3.73 -10.91
N PHE A 52 -5.94 -4.68 -11.84
CA PHE A 52 -4.85 -5.01 -12.75
C PHE A 52 -5.38 -5.32 -14.16
N SER A 53 -6.53 -4.76 -14.50
CA SER A 53 -7.11 -4.88 -15.85
C SER A 53 -6.42 -3.91 -16.82
N ARG A 54 -6.63 -4.11 -18.13
CA ARG A 54 -6.12 -3.16 -19.14
C ARG A 54 -6.67 -1.74 -18.98
N SER A 55 -7.91 -1.60 -18.51
CA SER A 55 -8.55 -0.30 -18.27
C SER A 55 -8.15 0.34 -16.93
N ALA A 56 -7.63 -0.44 -15.98
CA ALA A 56 -7.13 0.03 -14.69
C ALA A 56 -5.83 -0.72 -14.31
N PRO A 57 -4.69 -0.40 -14.97
CA PRO A 57 -3.45 -1.17 -14.84
C PRO A 57 -2.55 -0.63 -13.74
N SER A 58 -2.81 -0.97 -12.47
CA SER A 58 -1.87 -0.64 -11.38
C SER A 58 -0.49 -1.25 -11.67
N HIS A 59 0.56 -0.43 -11.55
CA HIS A 59 1.95 -0.84 -11.84
C HIS A 59 2.95 -0.01 -11.02
N LEU A 60 4.18 -0.51 -10.90
CA LEU A 60 5.31 0.24 -10.37
C LEU A 60 6.10 0.87 -11.53
N LYS A 61 6.38 2.17 -11.44
CA LYS A 61 7.31 2.84 -12.35
C LYS A 61 8.70 2.83 -11.72
N MET A 62 9.63 2.11 -12.34
CA MET A 62 11.01 1.98 -11.85
C MET A 62 11.98 2.70 -12.79
N LYS A 63 13.01 3.33 -12.21
CA LYS A 63 14.14 3.85 -12.98
C LYS A 63 15.13 2.70 -13.19
N LEU A 64 15.36 2.33 -14.44
CA LEU A 64 16.48 1.46 -14.80
C LEU A 64 17.74 2.33 -14.89
N LEU A 65 18.83 1.82 -14.34
CA LEU A 65 20.15 2.41 -14.42
C LEU A 65 20.96 1.53 -15.37
N GLU A 66 21.62 2.15 -16.34
CA GLU A 66 22.55 1.50 -17.27
C GLU A 66 23.98 1.56 -16.73
#